data_AF-A0A212CV00-F1
#
_entry.id   AF-A0A212CV00-F1
#
_cell.length_a   1.000
_cell.length_b   1.000
_cell.length_c   1.000
_cell.angle_alpha   90.00
_cell.angle_beta   90.00
_cell.angle_gamma   90.00
#
_symmetry.space_group_name_H-M   'P 1'
#
loop_
_entity.id
_entity.type
_entity.pdbx_description
1 polymer ?
#
loop_
_entity_poly.entity_id
_entity_poly.type
_entity_poly.pdbx_seq_one_letter_code
_entity_poly.pdbx_strand_id
1 'polypeptide(L)'
;MSLSTHIFLKEREEDNSKFVEIQQSQTTCIAAEDPLQNLCLASQEVLKKAQQNGRSKCLKCGGSRMFYCYTCYVPVENVPIEQIPHVKLPLKIDIIKHPNETDGKSTAVHAKLLAPEFVNIYTYPCIPEYEEKDHEVALVFPGPKSVSVKDISFHLQKKSQNSIRGKNDDLDKPSVKRKKTEEQNLNDSKCKATTLKKIVFIDSTWNQTNKIFTDERLQGK
;
A
#
# COMPACT_ATOMS: atom_id res chain seq x y z
N MET A 1 -60.52 -3.84 10.84
CA MET A 1 -59.20 -3.41 11.32
C MET A 1 -58.18 -4.37 10.75
N SER A 2 -57.30 -3.86 9.88
CA SER A 2 -56.16 -4.50 9.21
C SER A 2 -56.41 -5.81 8.45
N LEU A 3 -56.49 -5.70 7.13
CA LEU A 3 -56.75 -6.78 6.16
C LEU A 3 -55.61 -7.82 6.13
N SER A 4 -55.96 -9.08 6.37
CA SER A 4 -55.25 -10.23 5.82
C SER A 4 -55.90 -10.59 4.48
N THR A 5 -55.14 -10.96 3.46
CA THR A 5 -55.64 -11.99 2.52
C THR A 5 -54.50 -12.70 1.80
N HIS A 6 -54.65 -14.02 1.82
CA HIS A 6 -53.74 -15.04 1.35
C HIS A 6 -53.61 -15.10 -0.17
N ILE A 7 -52.45 -15.63 -0.58
CA ILE A 7 -52.11 -16.13 -1.91
C ILE A 7 -53.17 -17.12 -2.41
N PHE A 8 -53.63 -16.93 -3.65
CA PHE A 8 -54.27 -17.98 -4.45
C PHE A 8 -53.78 -17.87 -5.90
N LEU A 9 -53.09 -18.93 -6.36
CA LEU A 9 -52.76 -19.14 -7.77
C LEU A 9 -53.98 -19.75 -8.48
N LYS A 10 -54.33 -19.22 -9.65
CA LYS A 10 -55.17 -19.90 -10.63
C LYS A 10 -54.68 -19.54 -12.04
N GLU A 11 -54.30 -20.56 -12.79
CA GLU A 11 -53.81 -20.51 -14.17
C GLU A 11 -54.94 -20.11 -15.15
N ARG A 12 -54.62 -19.32 -16.19
CA ARG A 12 -54.82 -19.69 -17.60
C ARG A 12 -54.18 -18.65 -18.55
N GLU A 13 -53.67 -19.20 -19.65
CA GLU A 13 -53.02 -18.61 -20.83
C GLU A 13 -53.72 -17.36 -21.40
N GLU A 14 -52.92 -16.37 -21.83
CA GLU A 14 -53.00 -15.76 -23.15
C GLU A 14 -51.83 -14.78 -23.39
N ASP A 15 -51.35 -14.81 -24.63
CA ASP A 15 -50.15 -14.17 -25.18
C ASP A 15 -50.20 -12.63 -25.24
N ASN A 16 -49.04 -12.01 -25.47
CA ASN A 16 -48.74 -10.58 -25.75
C ASN A 16 -48.32 -9.69 -24.56
N SER A 17 -47.01 -9.68 -24.27
CA SER A 17 -46.39 -8.58 -23.52
C SER A 17 -46.11 -7.38 -24.45
N LYS A 18 -46.90 -6.32 -24.25
CA LYS A 18 -46.73 -5.01 -24.86
C LYS A 18 -45.53 -4.29 -24.26
N PHE A 19 -44.71 -3.73 -25.15
CA PHE A 19 -43.62 -2.80 -24.87
C PHE A 19 -44.17 -1.55 -24.16
N VAL A 20 -43.68 -1.25 -22.96
CA VAL A 20 -44.03 -0.02 -22.22
C VAL A 20 -42.86 0.94 -22.32
N GLU A 21 -43.06 1.94 -23.16
CA GLU A 21 -42.17 3.06 -23.41
C GLU A 21 -42.22 4.00 -22.19
N ILE A 22 -41.09 4.15 -21.49
CA ILE A 22 -40.96 5.12 -20.38
C ILE A 22 -40.26 6.37 -20.93
N GLN A 23 -41.02 7.46 -20.95
CA GLN A 23 -40.63 8.77 -21.48
C GLN A 23 -39.38 9.33 -20.79
N GLN A 24 -38.40 9.72 -21.61
CA GLN A 24 -37.19 10.44 -21.21
C GLN A 24 -37.56 11.83 -20.68
N SER A 25 -37.36 12.03 -19.38
CA SER A 25 -37.30 13.36 -18.77
C SER A 25 -35.97 14.02 -19.14
N GLN A 26 -36.04 15.19 -19.77
CA GLN A 26 -34.91 16.01 -20.19
C GLN A 26 -33.97 16.30 -19.00
N THR A 27 -32.90 15.52 -18.89
CA THR A 27 -31.77 15.82 -18.02
C THR A 27 -30.80 16.67 -18.83
N THR A 28 -30.55 17.87 -18.35
CA THR A 28 -29.59 18.82 -18.89
C THR A 28 -28.24 18.12 -19.03
N CYS A 29 -27.75 17.99 -20.27
CA CYS A 29 -26.47 17.38 -20.58
C CYS A 29 -25.36 18.33 -20.09
N ILE A 30 -24.92 18.18 -18.84
CA ILE A 30 -23.58 18.65 -18.48
C ILE A 30 -22.65 17.78 -19.32
N ALA A 31 -22.02 18.37 -20.33
CA ALA A 31 -20.97 17.71 -21.08
C ALA A 31 -20.01 17.10 -20.05
N ALA A 32 -19.88 15.78 -20.08
CA ALA A 32 -18.96 15.07 -19.20
C ALA A 32 -17.55 15.44 -19.66
N GLU A 33 -17.02 16.54 -19.13
CA GLU A 33 -15.60 16.88 -19.23
C GLU A 33 -14.83 15.65 -18.75
N ASP A 34 -13.91 15.16 -19.57
CA ASP A 34 -13.08 14.01 -19.19
C ASP A 34 -12.24 14.45 -17.98
N PRO A 35 -12.40 13.82 -16.80
CA PRO A 35 -11.71 14.24 -15.58
C PRO A 35 -10.19 14.22 -15.70
N LEU A 36 -9.65 13.57 -16.74
CA LEU A 36 -8.21 13.44 -16.99
C LEU A 36 -7.70 14.29 -18.16
N GLN A 37 -8.54 15.13 -18.79
CA GLN A 37 -8.18 15.88 -20.01
C GLN A 37 -6.98 16.81 -19.87
N ASN A 38 -6.68 17.26 -18.63
CA ASN A 38 -5.55 18.15 -18.34
C ASN A 38 -4.27 17.40 -17.89
N LEU A 39 -4.29 16.06 -17.90
CA LEU A 39 -3.13 15.26 -17.50
C LEU A 39 -2.30 14.85 -18.72
N CYS A 40 -0.97 14.96 -18.61
CA CYS A 40 -0.04 14.42 -19.61
C CYS A 40 0.04 12.88 -19.49
N LEU A 41 -1.01 12.19 -19.94
CA LEU A 41 -1.08 10.73 -19.89
C LEU A 41 -0.19 10.11 -20.97
N ALA A 42 0.60 9.12 -20.58
CA ALA A 42 1.32 8.29 -21.54
C ALA A 42 0.34 7.44 -22.37
N SER A 43 0.71 7.14 -23.62
CA SER A 43 -0.10 6.26 -24.48
C SER A 43 -0.28 4.87 -23.85
N GLN A 44 -1.52 4.36 -23.89
CA GLN A 44 -1.86 3.01 -23.43
C GLN A 44 -1.67 1.94 -24.52
N GLU A 45 -1.12 2.29 -25.67
CA GLU A 45 -0.94 1.36 -26.81
C GLU A 45 -0.18 0.09 -26.43
N VAL A 46 0.83 0.19 -25.56
CA VAL A 46 1.62 -0.96 -25.09
C VAL A 46 0.72 -1.99 -24.40
N LEU A 47 -0.16 -1.52 -23.52
CA LEU A 47 -1.11 -2.37 -22.80
C LEU A 47 -2.14 -2.98 -23.75
N LYS A 48 -2.65 -2.19 -24.72
CA LYS A 48 -3.60 -2.68 -25.73
C LYS A 48 -2.98 -3.77 -26.61
N LYS A 49 -1.76 -3.56 -27.10
CA LYS A 49 -0.99 -4.55 -27.90
C LYS A 49 -0.72 -5.81 -27.09
N ALA A 50 -0.27 -5.67 -25.83
CA ALA A 50 -0.03 -6.81 -24.95
C ALA A 50 -1.33 -7.60 -24.68
N GLN A 51 -2.46 -6.92 -24.47
CA GLN A 51 -3.76 -7.56 -24.29
C GLN A 51 -4.24 -8.29 -25.54
N GLN A 52 -4.03 -7.73 -26.74
CA GLN A 52 -4.34 -8.38 -28.01
C GLN A 52 -3.50 -9.66 -28.24
N ASN A 53 -2.23 -9.64 -27.83
CA ASN A 53 -1.34 -10.80 -27.90
C ASN A 53 -1.68 -11.88 -26.86
N GLY A 54 -2.51 -11.55 -25.86
CA GLY A 54 -2.95 -12.47 -24.82
C GLY A 54 -1.85 -12.82 -23.81
N ARG A 55 -2.05 -13.95 -23.12
CA ARG A 55 -1.14 -14.40 -22.06
C ARG A 55 0.14 -15.00 -22.65
N SER A 56 1.28 -14.64 -22.08
CA SER A 56 2.59 -15.20 -22.43
C SER A 56 3.28 -15.81 -21.21
N LYS A 57 4.45 -16.42 -21.42
CA LYS A 57 5.18 -17.15 -20.39
C LYS A 57 6.15 -16.23 -19.65
N CYS A 58 6.25 -16.44 -18.34
CA CYS A 58 7.30 -15.83 -17.54
C CYS A 58 8.65 -16.49 -17.87
N LEU A 59 9.66 -15.69 -18.21
CA LEU A 59 11.00 -16.17 -18.55
C LEU A 59 11.74 -16.85 -17.36
N LYS A 60 11.30 -16.61 -16.12
CA LYS A 60 11.91 -17.20 -14.92
C LYS A 60 11.27 -18.51 -14.48
N CYS A 61 9.93 -18.59 -14.45
CA CYS A 61 9.21 -19.74 -13.90
C CYS A 61 8.31 -20.48 -14.92
N GLY A 62 8.21 -20.00 -16.16
CA GLY A 62 7.31 -20.58 -17.16
C GLY A 62 5.81 -20.40 -16.89
N GLY A 63 5.42 -19.66 -15.85
CA GLY A 63 4.03 -19.37 -15.55
C GLY A 63 3.38 -18.51 -16.64
N SER A 64 2.16 -18.85 -17.08
CA SER A 64 1.39 -18.05 -18.05
C SER A 64 0.71 -16.86 -17.36
N ARG A 65 0.97 -15.64 -17.84
CA ARG A 65 0.45 -14.37 -17.27
C ARG A 65 0.14 -13.36 -18.39
N MET A 66 -0.63 -12.32 -18.08
CA MET A 66 -1.00 -11.31 -19.07
C MET A 66 0.12 -10.28 -19.31
N PHE A 67 0.62 -9.63 -18.25
CA PHE A 67 1.57 -8.51 -18.39
C PHE A 67 2.87 -8.72 -17.60
N TYR A 68 2.79 -9.37 -16.44
CA TYR A 68 3.95 -9.63 -15.61
C TYR A 68 3.69 -10.84 -14.70
N CYS A 69 4.78 -11.40 -14.19
CA CYS A 69 4.73 -12.47 -13.21
C CYS A 69 4.65 -11.91 -11.80
N TYR A 70 3.51 -12.12 -11.14
CA TYR A 70 3.28 -11.73 -9.75
C TYR A 70 4.11 -12.53 -8.72
N THR A 71 4.78 -13.62 -9.14
CA THR A 71 5.66 -14.42 -8.27
C THR A 71 7.13 -14.08 -8.49
N CYS A 72 7.55 -13.90 -9.74
CA CYS A 72 8.95 -13.62 -10.09
C CYS A 72 9.27 -12.12 -10.19
N TYR A 73 8.25 -11.28 -10.11
CA TYR A 73 8.32 -9.82 -10.20
C TYR A 73 9.05 -9.30 -11.44
N VAL A 74 8.73 -9.89 -12.60
CA VAL A 74 9.28 -9.51 -13.90
C VAL A 74 8.18 -9.43 -14.96
N PRO A 75 8.33 -8.58 -15.98
CA PRO A 75 7.49 -8.60 -17.17
C PRO A 75 7.51 -9.98 -17.83
N VAL A 76 6.44 -10.34 -18.53
CA VAL A 76 6.43 -11.55 -19.37
C VAL A 76 6.98 -11.25 -20.76
N GLU A 77 7.31 -12.31 -21.51
CA GLU A 77 8.08 -12.24 -22.76
C GLU A 77 7.55 -11.25 -23.81
N ASN A 78 6.22 -11.10 -23.93
CA ASN A 78 5.59 -10.23 -24.93
C ASN A 78 5.43 -8.76 -24.48
N VAL A 79 5.96 -8.39 -23.31
CA VAL A 79 5.91 -7.01 -22.79
C VAL A 79 7.28 -6.34 -22.97
N PRO A 80 7.37 -5.21 -23.70
CA PRO A 80 8.62 -4.52 -23.94
C PRO A 80 9.13 -3.84 -22.67
N ILE A 81 10.24 -4.33 -22.12
CA ILE A 81 10.81 -3.88 -20.85
C ILE A 81 11.30 -2.44 -20.95
N GLU A 82 11.80 -2.05 -22.14
CA GLU A 82 12.37 -0.73 -22.43
C GLU A 82 11.32 0.39 -22.36
N GLN A 83 10.04 0.05 -22.46
CA GLN A 83 8.92 1.00 -22.39
C GLN A 83 8.36 1.11 -20.97
N ILE A 84 8.83 0.27 -20.03
CA ILE A 84 8.45 0.36 -18.63
C ILE A 84 9.31 1.44 -17.96
N PRO A 85 8.70 2.47 -17.36
CA PRO A 85 9.47 3.53 -16.73
C PRO A 85 10.23 2.99 -15.53
N HIS A 86 11.49 3.41 -15.39
CA HIS A 86 12.31 3.08 -14.24
C HIS A 86 12.32 4.25 -13.25
N VAL A 87 11.87 4.00 -12.02
CA VAL A 87 11.72 5.00 -10.98
C VAL A 87 12.79 4.82 -9.92
N LYS A 88 13.57 5.88 -9.68
CA LYS A 88 14.50 5.95 -8.53
C LYS A 88 13.76 6.50 -7.33
N LEU A 89 13.81 5.78 -6.22
CA LEU A 89 13.16 6.19 -4.98
C LEU A 89 14.16 6.87 -4.04
N PRO A 90 13.72 7.87 -3.24
CA PRO A 90 14.59 8.54 -2.27
C PRO A 90 14.98 7.66 -1.09
N LEU A 91 14.31 6.51 -0.92
CA LEU A 91 14.54 5.54 0.15
C LEU A 91 14.22 4.12 -0.34
N LYS A 92 14.65 3.10 0.42
CA LYS A 92 14.30 1.70 0.16
C LYS A 92 12.91 1.37 0.70
N ILE A 93 12.20 0.48 0.03
CA ILE A 93 10.88 -0.01 0.46
C ILE A 93 10.96 -1.52 0.61
N ASP A 94 10.57 -2.03 1.77
CA ASP A 94 10.36 -3.45 1.98
C ASP A 94 8.86 -3.69 2.18
N ILE A 95 8.28 -4.64 1.45
CA ILE A 95 6.87 -5.01 1.53
C ILE A 95 6.78 -6.44 2.05
N ILE A 96 6.08 -6.63 3.15
CA ILE A 96 5.89 -7.93 3.78
C ILE A 96 4.49 -8.43 3.44
N LYS A 97 4.43 -9.46 2.60
CA LYS A 97 3.21 -10.14 2.16
C LYS A 97 2.86 -11.29 3.09
N HIS A 98 1.59 -11.45 3.44
CA HIS A 98 1.12 -12.68 4.09
C HIS A 98 1.00 -13.84 3.07
N PRO A 99 1.39 -15.07 3.40
CA PRO A 99 1.43 -16.19 2.45
C PRO A 99 0.07 -16.55 1.84
N ASN A 100 -1.02 -16.29 2.57
CA ASN A 100 -2.39 -16.56 2.09
C ASN A 100 -2.97 -15.46 1.19
N GLU A 101 -2.23 -14.37 0.95
CA GLU A 101 -2.67 -13.35 0.00
C GLU A 101 -2.58 -13.85 -1.43
N THR A 102 -3.54 -13.40 -2.24
CA THR A 102 -3.57 -13.77 -3.66
C THR A 102 -2.62 -12.86 -4.45
N ASP A 103 -1.50 -13.40 -4.91
CA ASP A 103 -0.47 -12.64 -5.65
C ASP A 103 -1.03 -11.84 -6.84
N GLY A 104 -2.02 -12.39 -7.56
CA GLY A 104 -2.63 -11.72 -8.72
C GLY A 104 -3.49 -10.50 -8.38
N LYS A 105 -3.74 -10.21 -7.10
CA LYS A 105 -4.48 -9.03 -6.63
C LYS A 105 -3.58 -7.99 -5.97
N SER A 106 -2.32 -8.35 -5.65
CA SER A 106 -1.40 -7.45 -4.97
C SER A 106 -0.91 -6.35 -5.90
N THR A 107 -1.05 -5.09 -5.46
CA THR A 107 -0.51 -3.92 -6.16
C THR A 107 0.97 -3.68 -5.84
N ALA A 108 1.52 -4.37 -4.83
CA ALA A 108 2.92 -4.26 -4.43
C ALA A 108 3.89 -4.62 -5.57
N VAL A 109 3.48 -5.55 -6.44
CA VAL A 109 4.27 -5.99 -7.59
C VAL A 109 4.59 -4.83 -8.53
N HIS A 110 3.68 -3.86 -8.70
CA HIS A 110 3.93 -2.70 -9.55
C HIS A 110 5.12 -1.87 -9.05
N ALA A 111 5.23 -1.68 -7.73
CA ALA A 111 6.37 -0.97 -7.15
C ALA A 111 7.69 -1.71 -7.43
N LYS A 112 7.69 -3.04 -7.36
CA LYS A 112 8.88 -3.86 -7.68
C LYS A 112 9.25 -3.81 -9.17
N LEU A 113 8.27 -3.75 -10.07
CA LEU A 113 8.51 -3.62 -11.51
C LEU A 113 9.10 -2.25 -11.88
N LEU A 114 8.60 -1.17 -11.27
CA LEU A 114 9.02 0.20 -11.56
C LEU A 114 10.35 0.56 -10.89
N ALA A 115 10.61 0.07 -9.69
CA ALA A 115 11.79 0.41 -8.89
C ALA A 115 12.49 -0.85 -8.34
N PRO A 116 12.97 -1.76 -9.21
CA PRO A 116 13.47 -3.08 -8.81
C PRO A 116 14.66 -3.03 -7.86
N GLU A 117 15.48 -1.98 -7.93
CA GLU A 117 16.63 -1.78 -7.05
C GLU A 117 16.24 -1.28 -5.66
N PHE A 118 15.08 -0.64 -5.52
CA PHE A 118 14.67 0.06 -4.30
C PHE A 118 13.60 -0.67 -3.50
N VAL A 119 12.81 -1.53 -4.16
CA VAL A 119 11.69 -2.24 -3.55
C VAL A 119 12.05 -3.70 -3.36
N ASN A 120 11.77 -4.29 -2.19
CA ASN A 120 11.80 -5.74 -1.97
C ASN A 120 10.45 -6.23 -1.50
N ILE A 121 10.07 -7.44 -1.90
CA ILE A 121 8.85 -8.09 -1.45
C ILE A 121 9.25 -9.39 -0.78
N TYR A 122 8.82 -9.56 0.47
CA TYR A 122 9.08 -10.74 1.29
C TYR A 122 7.76 -11.45 1.59
N THR A 123 7.79 -12.78 1.69
CA THR A 123 6.63 -13.55 2.15
C THR A 123 6.86 -13.95 3.60
N TYR A 124 5.95 -13.55 4.49
CA TYR A 124 6.00 -13.90 5.91
C TYR A 124 5.90 -15.43 6.11
N PRO A 125 6.67 -16.04 7.04
CA PRO A 125 7.55 -15.44 8.06
C PRO A 125 8.98 -15.13 7.59
N CYS A 126 9.31 -15.34 6.32
CA CYS A 126 10.65 -15.14 5.76
C CYS A 126 10.92 -13.65 5.44
N ILE A 127 11.07 -12.83 6.47
CA ILE A 127 11.40 -11.39 6.38
C ILE A 127 12.81 -11.11 6.95
N PRO A 128 13.49 -10.04 6.53
CA PRO A 128 14.82 -9.71 7.03
C PRO A 128 14.79 -9.19 8.48
N GLU A 129 15.95 -9.23 9.13
CA GLU A 129 16.18 -8.54 10.40
C GLU A 129 16.38 -7.04 10.21
N TYR A 130 15.68 -6.24 11.01
CA TYR A 130 15.79 -4.77 11.02
C TYR A 130 16.55 -4.23 12.24
N GLU A 131 17.04 -5.12 13.09
CA GLU A 131 17.79 -4.80 14.30
C GLU A 131 18.96 -3.85 14.00
N GLU A 132 19.24 -2.93 14.92
CA GLU A 132 20.27 -1.88 14.82
C GLU A 132 19.97 -0.75 13.81
N LYS A 133 18.86 -0.83 13.07
CA LYS A 133 18.42 0.20 12.11
C LYS A 133 17.19 0.97 12.58
N ASP A 134 16.89 0.95 13.88
CA ASP A 134 15.69 1.55 14.49
C ASP A 134 15.57 3.06 14.27
N HIS A 135 16.70 3.73 14.00
CA HIS A 135 16.76 5.16 13.70
C HIS A 135 16.68 5.49 12.20
N GLU A 136 16.62 4.47 11.33
CA GLU A 136 16.66 4.61 9.87
C GLU A 136 15.50 3.90 9.15
N VAL A 137 14.75 3.05 9.86
CA VAL A 137 13.65 2.24 9.33
C VAL A 137 12.35 2.65 10.00
N ALA A 138 11.29 2.82 9.20
CA ALA A 138 9.94 3.05 9.71
C ALA A 138 8.96 2.03 9.15
N LEU A 139 8.14 1.44 10.02
CA LEU A 139 6.97 0.66 9.62
C LEU A 139 5.78 1.60 9.41
N VAL A 140 5.18 1.59 8.24
CA VAL A 140 3.92 2.30 7.98
C VAL A 140 2.78 1.42 8.43
N PHE A 141 2.18 1.81 9.56
CA PHE A 141 1.02 1.13 10.10
C PHE A 141 0.03 2.13 10.70
N PRO A 142 -1.27 2.03 10.39
CA PRO A 142 -2.27 2.91 10.97
C PRO A 142 -2.49 2.58 12.44
N GLY A 143 -2.55 3.61 13.29
CA GLY A 143 -2.81 3.46 14.70
C GLY A 143 -3.01 4.81 15.40
N PRO A 144 -3.54 4.82 16.62
CA PRO A 144 -3.83 6.05 17.36
C PRO A 144 -2.58 6.87 17.73
N LYS A 145 -1.39 6.27 17.61
CA LYS A 145 -0.08 6.89 17.85
C LYS A 145 0.69 7.14 16.55
N SER A 146 0.01 7.11 15.39
CA SER A 146 0.64 7.44 14.11
C SER A 146 1.13 8.89 14.11
N VAL A 147 2.19 9.15 13.36
CA VAL A 147 2.83 10.46 13.25
C VAL A 147 2.78 10.93 11.81
N SER A 148 2.81 12.24 11.58
CA SER A 148 2.85 12.77 10.23
C SER A 148 4.20 12.47 9.57
N VAL A 149 4.24 12.43 8.24
CA VAL A 149 5.50 12.22 7.49
C VAL A 149 6.55 13.27 7.83
N LYS A 150 6.11 14.51 8.11
CA LYS A 150 7.00 15.63 8.47
C LYS A 150 7.69 15.40 9.83
N ASP A 151 7.03 14.68 10.73
CA ASP A 151 7.51 14.49 12.10
C ASP A 151 8.36 13.21 12.26
N ILE A 152 8.44 12.34 11.24
CA ILE A 152 9.15 11.05 11.32
C ILE A 152 10.58 11.24 11.85
N SER A 153 11.34 12.19 11.29
CA SER A 153 12.73 12.44 11.68
C SER A 153 12.88 12.78 13.17
N PHE A 154 11.96 13.57 13.72
CA PHE A 154 11.95 13.94 15.14
C PHE A 154 11.69 12.71 16.03
N HIS A 155 10.73 11.88 15.65
CA HIS A 155 10.39 10.68 16.41
C HIS A 155 11.50 9.62 16.39
N LEU A 156 12.22 9.48 15.27
CA LEU A 156 13.38 8.57 15.17
C LEU A 156 14.54 9.03 16.07
N GLN A 157 14.84 10.32 16.13
CA GLN A 157 15.88 10.88 17.01
C GLN A 157 15.54 10.71 18.49
N LYS A 158 14.27 10.88 18.87
CA LYS A 158 13.85 10.73 20.27
C LYS A 158 14.01 9.29 20.77
N LYS A 159 13.76 8.28 19.91
CA LYS A 159 13.94 6.87 20.28
C LYS A 159 15.41 6.52 20.53
N SER A 160 16.34 7.03 19.70
CA SER A 160 17.77 6.76 19.88
C SER A 160 18.36 7.36 21.16
N GLN A 161 17.86 8.52 21.60
CA GLN A 161 18.30 9.13 22.87
C GLN A 161 17.79 8.37 24.10
N ASN A 162 16.58 7.81 24.03
CA ASN A 162 16.00 7.05 25.13
C ASN A 162 16.68 5.68 25.32
N SER A 163 17.13 5.01 24.25
CA SER A 163 17.85 3.73 24.36
C SER A 163 19.23 3.87 25.00
N ILE A 164 19.90 5.02 24.82
CA ILE A 164 21.18 5.34 25.47
C ILE A 164 20.99 5.62 26.98
N ARG A 165 19.87 6.24 27.36
CA ARG A 165 19.58 6.57 28.76
C ARG A 165 19.13 5.36 29.60
N GLY A 166 18.69 4.27 28.96
CA GLY A 166 18.26 3.05 29.65
C GLY A 166 19.37 2.07 30.06
N LYS A 167 20.64 2.35 29.73
CA LYS A 167 21.78 1.48 30.11
C LYS A 167 22.51 1.92 31.39
N ASN A 168 22.26 3.12 31.88
CA ASN A 168 22.76 3.60 33.16
C ASN A 168 21.57 4.23 33.88
N ASP A 169 20.94 3.52 34.81
CA ASP A 169 20.32 4.12 35.99
C ASP A 169 19.83 2.98 36.89
N ASP A 170 20.75 2.56 37.76
CA ASP A 170 20.42 1.97 39.05
C ASP A 170 20.05 3.11 40.00
N LEU A 171 18.90 2.95 40.68
CA LEU A 171 18.38 3.66 41.86
C LEU A 171 17.97 5.15 41.80
N ASP A 172 16.64 5.33 41.93
CA ASP A 172 15.93 6.39 42.68
C ASP A 172 16.07 7.88 42.31
N LYS A 173 15.13 8.41 41.49
CA LYS A 173 14.46 9.70 41.80
C LYS A 173 13.16 9.95 41.00
N PRO A 174 12.12 10.58 41.60
CA PRO A 174 10.81 10.69 40.97
C PRO A 174 10.70 11.86 39.98
N SER A 175 9.75 11.67 39.08
CA SER A 175 9.31 12.51 37.98
C SER A 175 9.01 13.97 38.34
N VAL A 176 9.67 14.91 37.66
CA VAL A 176 9.35 16.34 37.76
C VAL A 176 8.32 16.73 36.68
N LYS A 177 7.23 17.30 37.18
CA LYS A 177 6.05 17.83 36.48
C LYS A 177 6.40 18.73 35.28
N ARG A 178 5.70 18.52 34.16
CA ARG A 178 5.67 19.43 32.99
C ARG A 178 5.15 20.81 33.39
N LYS A 179 5.89 21.87 33.04
CA LYS A 179 5.35 23.21 32.81
C LYS A 179 5.35 23.50 31.30
N LYS A 180 4.28 24.16 30.86
CA LYS A 180 4.04 24.69 29.52
C LYS A 180 4.91 25.93 29.29
N THR A 181 5.32 26.13 28.02
CA THR A 181 5.47 27.43 27.32
C THR A 181 6.84 27.67 26.63
N GLU A 182 6.69 28.05 25.36
CA GLU A 182 7.53 28.88 24.46
C GLU A 182 8.70 28.30 23.66
N GLU A 183 8.60 28.62 22.37
CA GLU A 183 9.60 28.49 21.30
C GLU A 183 10.87 29.24 21.67
N GLN A 184 11.99 28.54 21.73
CA GLN A 184 13.29 29.17 21.60
C GLN A 184 14.19 28.35 20.67
N ASN A 185 14.63 29.04 19.63
CA ASN A 185 15.59 28.60 18.63
C ASN A 185 16.99 28.41 19.23
N LEU A 186 17.80 27.68 18.46
CA LEU A 186 19.26 27.56 18.48
C LEU A 186 19.87 26.55 19.46
N ASN A 187 20.34 25.41 18.92
CA ASN A 187 21.78 25.19 18.97
C ASN A 187 22.25 24.30 17.81
N ASP A 188 23.20 24.82 17.06
CA ASP A 188 23.86 24.27 15.89
C ASP A 188 24.90 23.22 16.32
N SER A 189 24.45 22.22 17.08
CA SER A 189 25.23 20.99 17.29
C SER A 189 24.97 20.11 16.09
N LYS A 190 26.04 19.69 15.42
CA LYS A 190 26.07 18.78 14.26
C LYS A 190 25.39 17.45 14.58
N CYS A 191 24.07 17.48 14.70
CA CYS A 191 23.20 16.34 14.82
C CYS A 191 23.29 15.67 13.46
N LYS A 192 23.96 14.52 13.38
CA LYS A 192 23.85 13.67 12.20
C LYS A 192 22.36 13.42 12.04
N ALA A 193 21.71 14.16 11.14
CA ALA A 193 20.29 14.03 10.88
C ALA A 193 20.08 12.56 10.51
N THR A 194 19.46 11.80 11.41
CA THR A 194 19.10 10.41 11.15
C THR A 194 18.12 10.43 10.00
N THR A 195 18.64 10.20 8.80
CA THR A 195 17.86 10.24 7.57
C THR A 195 17.17 8.89 7.48
N LEU A 196 15.85 8.90 7.47
CA LEU A 196 15.05 7.72 7.16
C LEU A 196 15.56 7.11 5.84
N LYS A 197 16.07 5.88 5.91
CA LYS A 197 16.63 5.17 4.73
C LYS A 197 15.66 4.15 4.16
N LYS A 198 14.72 3.66 4.97
CA LYS A 198 13.84 2.57 4.57
C LYS A 198 12.46 2.67 5.19
N ILE A 199 11.45 2.30 4.40
CA ILE A 199 10.08 2.12 4.86
C ILE A 199 9.65 0.67 4.68
N VAL A 200 8.93 0.14 5.67
CA VAL A 200 8.31 -1.18 5.63
C VAL A 200 6.80 -1.01 5.49
N PHE A 201 6.18 -1.79 4.60
CA PHE A 201 4.73 -1.94 4.48
C PHE A 201 4.34 -3.40 4.71
N ILE A 202 3.11 -3.62 5.18
CA ILE A 202 2.51 -4.94 5.27
C ILE A 202 1.39 -5.04 4.23
N ASP A 203 1.52 -5.99 3.31
CA ASP A 203 0.54 -6.31 2.29
C ASP A 203 -0.26 -7.55 2.74
N SER A 204 -1.34 -7.29 3.48
CA SER A 204 -2.29 -8.32 3.89
C SER A 204 -3.64 -7.75 4.30
N THR A 205 -4.65 -8.62 4.37
CA THR A 205 -5.92 -8.33 5.03
C THR A 205 -5.74 -7.93 6.49
N TRP A 206 -6.63 -7.10 7.02
CA TRP A 206 -6.58 -6.59 8.41
C TRP A 206 -6.40 -7.68 9.48
N ASN A 207 -7.09 -8.81 9.32
CA ASN A 207 -7.00 -9.92 10.27
C ASN A 207 -5.60 -10.57 10.29
N GLN A 208 -4.91 -10.58 9.14
CA GLN A 208 -3.58 -11.17 9.00
C GLN A 208 -2.49 -10.19 9.42
N THR A 209 -2.69 -8.89 9.16
CA THR A 209 -1.70 -7.85 9.43
C THR A 209 -1.26 -7.81 10.88
N ASN A 210 -2.16 -8.05 11.84
CA ASN A 210 -1.82 -8.04 13.27
C ASN A 210 -0.74 -9.06 13.64
N LYS A 211 -0.74 -10.26 13.02
CA LYS A 211 0.28 -11.28 13.29
C LYS A 211 1.67 -10.85 12.83
N ILE A 212 1.72 -10.21 11.67
CA ILE A 212 2.97 -9.69 11.10
C ILE A 212 3.43 -8.49 11.91
N PHE A 213 2.52 -7.57 12.22
CA PHE A 213 2.80 -6.37 13.01
C PHE A 213 3.46 -6.71 14.35
N THR A 214 2.99 -7.74 15.06
CA THR A 214 3.54 -8.16 16.37
C THR A 214 4.89 -8.90 16.29
N ASP A 215 5.42 -9.15 15.10
CA ASP A 215 6.73 -9.82 14.94
C ASP A 215 7.84 -8.97 15.57
N GLU A 216 8.67 -9.59 16.40
CA GLU A 216 9.73 -8.93 17.17
C GLU A 216 10.70 -8.15 16.28
N ARG A 217 10.94 -8.62 15.05
CA ARG A 217 11.84 -8.00 14.08
C ARG A 217 11.32 -6.65 13.58
N LEU A 218 10.03 -6.37 13.77
CA LEU A 218 9.38 -5.11 13.41
C LEU A 218 9.14 -4.16 14.60
N GLN A 219 9.37 -4.60 15.84
CA GLN A 219 8.99 -3.83 17.02
C GLN A 219 9.94 -2.67 17.35
N GLY A 220 11.18 -2.68 16.85
CA GLY A 220 12.21 -1.67 17.11
C GLY A 220 12.59 -1.60 18.59
N LYS A 221 13.81 -2.02 18.93
CA LYS A 221 14.23 -2.21 20.34
C LYS A 221 14.63 -0.89 21.02
#